data_AF-A0A0G2JBH9-F1
#
_entry.id   AF-A0A0G2JBH9-F1
#
_cell.length_a   1.000
_cell.length_b   1.000
_cell.length_c   1.000
_cell.angle_alpha   90.00
_cell.angle_beta   90.00
_cell.angle_gamma   90.00
#
_symmetry.space_group_name_H-M   'P 1'
#
loop_
_entity.id
_entity.type
_entity.pdbx_description
1 polymer ?
#
loop_
_entity_poly.entity_id
_entity_poly.type
_entity_poly.pdbx_seq_one_letter_code
_entity_poly.pdbx_strand_id
1 'polypeptide(L)'
;MFKPTSSLNARLRLTTKQVNGGYYKGNRTGNVGYFGKKKGTYFIDWRKVRTYVVPEGLDTFKLTPFVTKRMEPTRTQYTKMIMIGEREVEVPRGMNGKDYLDDWYTYNQPESDALERVRRGEVVAGEEGGAVSEEQAEQLTPEQNTEPATGKDKNKRWKNSNKRQRSTSKQEP
;
A
#
# COMPACT_ATOMS: atom_id res chain seq x y z
N MET A 1 34.77 24.98 -21.94
CA MET A 1 34.26 24.49 -20.65
C MET A 1 35.35 24.64 -19.61
N PHE A 2 35.10 25.45 -18.57
CA PHE A 2 36.09 25.75 -17.53
C PHE A 2 36.34 24.50 -16.67
N LYS A 3 37.60 24.05 -16.59
CA LYS A 3 38.02 22.98 -15.69
C LYS A 3 38.68 23.63 -14.47
N PRO A 4 38.22 23.35 -13.24
CA PRO A 4 38.83 23.91 -12.05
C PRO A 4 40.29 23.47 -11.93
N THR A 5 41.11 24.31 -11.27
CA THR A 5 42.50 23.99 -10.96
C THR A 5 42.58 22.75 -10.06
N SER A 6 43.68 22.01 -10.14
CA SER A 6 43.88 20.74 -9.40
C SER A 6 43.64 20.90 -7.89
N SER A 7 44.12 22.01 -7.31
CA SER A 7 43.95 22.35 -5.89
C SER A 7 42.49 22.59 -5.49
N LEU A 8 41.67 23.19 -6.36
CA LEU A 8 40.23 23.35 -6.13
C LEU A 8 39.49 22.02 -6.29
N ASN A 9 39.88 21.20 -7.28
CA ASN A 9 39.24 19.91 -7.55
C ASN A 9 39.41 18.92 -6.38
N ALA A 10 40.54 18.97 -5.67
CA ALA A 10 40.81 18.13 -4.51
C ALA A 10 39.90 18.42 -3.29
N ARG A 11 39.31 19.63 -3.21
CA ARG A 11 38.42 20.03 -2.11
C ARG A 11 36.94 19.78 -2.41
N LEU A 12 36.60 19.54 -3.68
CA LEU A 12 35.23 19.25 -4.09
C LEU A 12 34.85 17.81 -3.71
N ARG A 13 33.57 17.62 -3.38
CA ARG A 13 33.06 16.28 -3.01
C ARG A 13 33.15 15.35 -4.22
N LEU A 14 33.64 14.13 -3.98
CA LEU A 14 33.74 13.11 -5.01
C LEU A 14 32.36 12.72 -5.57
N THR A 15 32.32 12.62 -6.89
CA THR A 15 31.21 12.19 -7.73
C THR A 15 31.61 10.91 -8.47
N THR A 16 30.63 10.26 -9.09
CA THR A 16 30.82 8.98 -9.80
C THR A 16 31.79 9.05 -10.98
N LYS A 17 32.11 10.24 -11.51
CA LYS A 17 32.92 10.41 -12.73
C LYS A 17 34.32 10.97 -12.48
N GLN A 18 34.66 11.27 -11.22
CA GLN A 18 35.94 11.89 -10.87
C GLN A 18 37.06 10.89 -10.58
N VAL A 19 36.71 9.65 -10.24
CA VAL A 19 37.64 8.58 -9.86
C VAL A 19 37.30 7.31 -10.62
N ASN A 20 38.32 6.49 -10.90
CA ASN A 20 38.21 5.25 -11.66
C ASN A 20 37.73 4.09 -10.76
N GLY A 21 38.03 2.85 -11.16
CA GLY A 21 37.58 1.61 -10.51
C GLY A 21 37.64 1.60 -8.97
N GLY A 22 36.62 0.97 -8.38
CA GLY A 22 36.49 0.80 -6.93
C GLY A 22 35.61 1.85 -6.25
N TYR A 23 35.43 3.04 -6.84
CA TYR A 23 34.52 4.04 -6.29
C TYR A 23 33.10 3.90 -6.87
N TYR A 24 32.18 3.33 -6.09
CA TYR A 24 30.75 3.31 -6.42
C TYR A 24 29.98 4.30 -5.53
N LYS A 25 29.16 5.15 -6.17
CA LYS A 25 28.27 6.08 -5.48
C LYS A 25 26.88 5.99 -6.12
N GLY A 26 25.87 5.65 -5.32
CA GLY A 26 24.50 5.45 -5.80
C GLY A 26 23.74 6.74 -6.08
N ASN A 27 22.68 6.64 -6.90
CA ASN A 27 21.81 7.75 -7.31
C ASN A 27 20.43 7.73 -6.63
N ARG A 28 20.33 7.15 -5.42
CA ARG A 28 19.06 7.01 -4.66
C ARG A 28 17.95 6.27 -5.44
N THR A 29 18.32 5.32 -6.29
CA THR A 29 17.37 4.43 -6.98
C THR A 29 16.64 3.49 -6.02
N GLY A 30 17.10 3.39 -4.78
CA GLY A 30 16.54 2.51 -3.74
C GLY A 30 17.12 1.10 -3.83
N ASN A 31 16.98 0.33 -2.74
CA ASN A 31 17.30 -1.09 -2.75
C ASN A 31 16.09 -1.88 -3.26
N VAL A 32 16.24 -2.55 -4.41
CA VAL A 32 15.16 -3.34 -5.05
C VAL A 32 15.31 -4.84 -4.83
N GLY A 33 16.28 -5.28 -4.03
CA GLY A 33 16.66 -6.69 -3.97
C GLY A 33 17.83 -6.97 -3.03
N TYR A 34 18.64 -7.97 -3.38
CA TYR A 34 19.83 -8.34 -2.63
C TYR A 34 20.88 -9.02 -3.53
N PHE A 35 22.15 -8.92 -3.13
CA PHE A 35 23.23 -9.64 -3.80
C PHE A 35 23.22 -11.12 -3.42
N GLY A 36 23.38 -11.99 -4.40
CA GLY A 36 23.42 -13.44 -4.22
C GLY A 36 24.70 -13.92 -3.50
N LYS A 37 24.68 -15.18 -3.05
CA LYS A 37 25.86 -15.84 -2.48
C LYS A 37 27.02 -15.95 -3.48
N LYS A 38 26.70 -16.03 -4.78
CA LYS A 38 27.69 -16.00 -5.87
C LYS A 38 28.01 -14.56 -6.24
N LYS A 39 29.30 -14.28 -6.43
CA LYS A 39 29.79 -12.95 -6.81
C LYS A 39 29.16 -12.51 -8.13
N GLY A 40 28.72 -11.25 -8.19
CA GLY A 40 28.19 -10.63 -9.41
C GLY A 40 26.72 -10.92 -9.71
N THR A 41 26.02 -11.74 -8.92
CA THR A 41 24.58 -11.97 -9.11
C THR A 41 23.75 -11.05 -8.21
N TYR A 42 22.73 -10.42 -8.76
CA TYR A 42 21.74 -9.63 -8.03
C TYR A 42 20.35 -10.20 -8.24
N PHE A 43 19.62 -10.46 -7.15
CA PHE A 43 18.25 -10.97 -7.18
C PHE A 43 17.27 -9.85 -6.85
N ILE A 44 16.24 -9.70 -7.68
CA ILE A 44 15.21 -8.68 -7.53
C ILE A 44 14.12 -9.20 -6.59
N ASP A 45 13.76 -8.39 -5.59
CA ASP A 45 12.63 -8.64 -4.70
C ASP A 45 11.44 -7.81 -5.19
N TRP A 46 10.51 -8.45 -5.88
CA TRP A 46 9.34 -7.80 -6.49
C TRP A 46 8.46 -7.05 -5.48
N ARG A 47 8.52 -7.39 -4.19
CA ARG A 47 7.79 -6.67 -3.13
C ARG A 47 8.33 -5.26 -2.88
N LYS A 48 9.58 -5.00 -3.24
CA LYS A 48 10.25 -3.68 -3.10
C LYS A 48 10.23 -2.87 -4.39
N VAL A 49 9.78 -3.46 -5.49
CA VAL A 49 9.67 -2.78 -6.77
C VAL A 49 8.48 -1.82 -6.69
N ARG A 50 8.74 -0.54 -6.95
CA ARG A 50 7.72 0.50 -6.95
C ARG A 50 6.86 0.40 -8.20
N THR A 51 5.55 0.35 -8.03
CA THR A 51 4.56 0.39 -9.11
C THR A 51 3.76 1.68 -9.02
N TYR A 52 3.53 2.33 -10.16
CA TYR A 52 2.63 3.49 -10.24
C TYR A 52 1.30 2.98 -10.81
N VAL A 53 0.30 2.82 -9.94
CA VAL A 53 -1.01 2.26 -10.29
C VAL A 53 -1.83 3.34 -11.00
N VAL A 54 -2.25 3.04 -12.23
CA VAL A 54 -3.11 3.92 -13.02
C VAL A 54 -4.57 3.51 -12.76
N PRO A 55 -5.46 4.45 -12.37
CA PRO A 55 -6.88 4.15 -12.21
C PRO A 55 -7.53 3.69 -13.51
N GLU A 56 -8.51 2.80 -13.40
CA GLU A 56 -9.32 2.36 -14.54
C GLU A 56 -10.28 3.47 -14.99
N GLY A 57 -10.55 3.57 -16.30
CA GLY A 57 -11.50 4.54 -16.87
C GLY A 57 -10.99 5.98 -16.96
N LEU A 58 -9.67 6.21 -16.89
CA LEU A 58 -9.07 7.55 -16.97
C LEU A 58 -9.37 8.29 -18.29
N ASP A 59 -9.57 7.54 -19.37
CA ASP A 59 -9.92 8.04 -20.71
C ASP A 59 -11.34 8.62 -20.78
N THR A 60 -12.28 8.05 -20.02
CA THR A 60 -13.66 8.53 -19.93
C THR A 60 -13.88 9.56 -18.82
N PHE A 61 -12.86 9.81 -18.00
CA PHE A 61 -12.96 10.68 -16.84
C PHE A 61 -13.02 12.16 -17.23
N LYS A 62 -14.00 12.88 -16.68
CA LYS A 62 -14.30 14.26 -17.09
C LYS A 62 -13.40 15.32 -16.43
N LEU A 63 -12.71 14.99 -15.33
CA LEU A 63 -11.91 15.99 -14.62
C LEU A 63 -10.61 16.28 -15.36
N THR A 64 -10.41 17.54 -15.70
CA THR A 64 -9.20 18.06 -16.32
C THR A 64 -8.30 18.76 -15.30
N PRO A 65 -7.00 18.91 -15.56
CA PRO A 65 -6.08 19.62 -14.66
C PRO A 65 -6.36 21.13 -14.53
N PHE A 66 -7.26 21.66 -15.37
CA PHE A 66 -7.65 23.07 -15.36
C PHE A 66 -9.15 23.21 -15.06
N VAL A 67 -9.49 24.32 -14.42
CA VAL A 67 -10.88 24.74 -14.15
C VAL A 67 -11.15 26.02 -14.96
N THR A 68 -12.40 26.22 -15.36
CA THR A 68 -12.79 27.41 -16.12
C THR A 68 -12.70 28.67 -15.25
N LYS A 69 -12.13 29.76 -15.79
CA LYS A 69 -12.03 31.07 -15.10
C LYS A 69 -13.38 31.72 -14.76
N ARG A 70 -14.48 31.25 -15.37
CA ARG A 70 -15.83 31.72 -15.06
C ARG A 70 -16.30 31.29 -13.67
N MET A 71 -15.72 30.23 -13.12
CA MET A 71 -16.00 29.77 -11.77
C MET A 71 -15.05 30.48 -10.80
N GLU A 72 -15.62 31.21 -9.84
CA GLU A 72 -14.83 31.80 -8.77
C GLU A 72 -14.30 30.70 -7.82
N PRO A 73 -13.09 30.86 -7.25
CA PRO A 73 -12.56 29.92 -6.28
C PRO A 73 -13.49 29.77 -5.05
N THR A 74 -13.96 28.54 -4.82
CA THR A 74 -14.84 28.23 -3.68
C THR A 74 -14.09 28.38 -2.36
N ARG A 75 -14.67 29.13 -1.42
CA ARG A 75 -14.10 29.31 -0.06
C ARG A 75 -14.41 28.09 0.80
N THR A 76 -13.54 27.85 1.79
CA THR A 76 -13.72 26.76 2.76
C THR A 76 -14.94 27.01 3.64
N GLN A 77 -15.71 25.97 3.96
CA GLN A 77 -16.83 26.07 4.91
C GLN A 77 -16.36 26.10 6.37
N TYR A 78 -15.19 25.50 6.65
CA TYR A 78 -14.66 25.44 8.00
C TYR A 78 -13.91 26.72 8.34
N THR A 79 -14.53 27.57 9.14
CA THR A 79 -13.94 28.81 9.61
C THR A 79 -13.93 28.90 11.13
N LYS A 80 -12.98 29.64 11.69
CA LYS A 80 -12.93 29.96 13.11
C LYS A 80 -12.72 31.46 13.30
N MET A 81 -13.32 31.98 14.35
CA MET A 81 -13.08 33.35 14.78
C MET A 81 -11.82 33.37 15.62
N ILE A 82 -10.87 34.25 15.27
CA ILE A 82 -9.68 34.51 16.07
C ILE A 82 -9.66 36.00 16.40
N MET A 83 -9.33 36.32 17.65
CA MET A 83 -9.01 37.69 18.06
C MET A 83 -7.61 38.05 17.56
N ILE A 84 -7.52 39.04 16.67
CA ILE A 84 -6.25 39.67 16.29
C ILE A 84 -6.26 41.09 16.89
N GLY A 85 -5.66 41.24 18.07
CA GLY A 85 -5.79 42.45 18.88
C GLY A 85 -7.21 42.59 19.44
N GLU A 86 -7.87 43.71 19.16
CA GLU A 86 -9.27 43.97 19.55
C GLU A 86 -10.30 43.56 18.48
N ARG A 87 -9.86 43.05 17.33
CA ARG A 87 -10.74 42.71 16.20
C ARG A 87 -10.96 41.21 16.07
N GLU A 88 -12.22 40.81 15.98
CA GLU A 88 -12.62 39.47 15.54
C GLU A 88 -12.43 39.33 14.03
N VAL A 89 -11.61 38.36 13.63
CA VAL A 89 -11.37 38.02 12.22
C VAL A 89 -11.73 36.56 11.99
N GLU A 90 -12.53 36.34 10.95
CA GLU A 90 -12.87 35.02 10.44
C GLU A 90 -11.67 34.47 9.65
N VAL A 91 -11.09 33.37 10.14
CA VAL A 91 -9.90 32.73 9.55
C VAL A 91 -10.23 31.28 9.18
N PRO A 92 -9.86 30.81 7.96
CA PRO A 92 -10.05 29.42 7.57
C PRO A 92 -9.37 28.46 8.53
N ARG A 93 -10.08 27.41 8.95
CA ARG A 93 -9.54 26.29 9.71
C ARG A 93 -9.55 25.03 8.85
N GLY A 94 -8.67 24.09 9.17
CA GLY A 94 -8.74 22.74 8.60
C GLY A 94 -9.91 21.94 9.19
N MET A 95 -10.41 20.98 8.42
CA MET A 95 -11.37 19.97 8.87
C MET A 95 -10.79 19.21 10.08
N ASN A 96 -11.57 19.10 11.15
CA ASN A 96 -11.19 18.36 12.34
C ASN A 96 -11.87 16.99 12.38
N GLY A 97 -11.40 16.11 13.28
CA GLY A 97 -11.97 14.77 13.42
C GLY A 97 -13.45 14.77 13.82
N LYS A 98 -13.91 15.76 14.59
CA LYS A 98 -15.34 15.91 14.94
C LYS A 98 -16.17 16.25 13.70
N ASP A 99 -15.75 17.25 12.94
CA ASP A 99 -16.38 17.65 11.68
C ASP A 99 -16.52 16.45 10.72
N TYR A 100 -15.51 15.59 10.66
CA TYR A 100 -15.58 14.33 9.88
C TYR A 100 -16.59 13.33 10.43
N LEU A 101 -16.67 13.16 11.75
CA LEU A 101 -17.65 12.24 12.35
C LEU A 101 -19.09 12.72 12.12
N ASP A 102 -19.32 14.02 12.19
CA ASP A 102 -20.64 14.61 11.90
C ASP A 102 -21.02 14.42 10.43
N ASP A 103 -20.09 14.68 9.50
CA ASP A 103 -20.29 14.42 8.07
C ASP A 103 -20.54 12.92 7.82
N TRP A 104 -19.71 12.04 8.41
CA TRP A 104 -19.83 10.60 8.25
C TRP A 104 -21.17 10.06 8.77
N TYR A 105 -21.63 10.51 9.94
CA TYR A 105 -22.93 10.13 10.49
C TYR A 105 -24.07 10.54 9.56
N THR A 106 -23.97 11.74 8.97
CA THR A 106 -24.99 12.29 8.07
C THR A 106 -25.09 11.49 6.76
N TYR A 107 -23.97 11.08 6.18
CA TYR A 107 -23.94 10.34 4.90
C TYR A 107 -24.09 8.82 5.06
N ASN A 108 -23.66 8.23 6.18
CA ASN A 108 -23.64 6.79 6.43
C ASN A 108 -24.50 6.39 7.64
N GLN A 109 -25.61 7.08 7.85
CA GLN A 109 -26.56 6.82 8.94
C GLN A 109 -26.91 5.32 9.13
N PRO A 110 -27.20 4.50 8.09
CA PRO A 110 -27.54 3.09 8.30
C PRO A 110 -26.40 2.25 8.89
N GLU A 111 -25.14 2.54 8.54
CA GLU A 111 -23.98 1.85 9.09
C GLU A 111 -23.75 2.26 10.55
N SER A 112 -23.90 3.56 10.85
CA SER A 112 -23.79 4.08 12.22
C SER A 112 -24.87 3.52 13.14
N ASP A 113 -26.12 3.48 12.69
CA ASP A 113 -27.25 2.93 13.45
C ASP A 113 -27.05 1.43 13.70
N ALA A 114 -26.54 0.69 12.72
CA ALA A 114 -26.20 -0.72 12.88
C ALA A 114 -25.10 -0.95 13.94
N LEU A 115 -24.03 -0.15 13.89
CA LEU A 115 -22.95 -0.19 14.88
C LEU A 115 -23.44 0.16 16.30
N GLU A 116 -24.30 1.16 16.44
CA GLU A 116 -24.85 1.56 17.75
C GLU A 116 -25.81 0.51 18.33
N ARG A 117 -26.59 -0.20 17.49
CA ARG A 117 -27.39 -1.36 17.94
C ARG A 117 -26.51 -2.48 18.49
N VAL A 118 -25.44 -2.83 17.76
CA VAL A 118 -24.45 -3.82 18.19
C VAL A 118 -23.79 -3.38 19.52
N ARG A 119 -23.41 -2.10 19.63
CA ARG A 119 -22.80 -1.53 20.83
C ARG A 119 -23.73 -1.56 22.04
N ARG A 120 -25.02 -1.27 21.84
CA ARG A 120 -26.06 -1.31 22.88
C ARG A 120 -26.41 -2.74 23.30
N GLY A 121 -25.87 -3.75 22.65
CA GLY A 121 -26.19 -5.15 22.93
C GLY A 121 -27.62 -5.50 22.54
N GLU A 122 -28.25 -4.70 21.68
CA GLU A 122 -29.51 -5.07 21.04
C GLU A 122 -29.18 -6.17 20.03
N VAL A 123 -29.31 -7.41 20.49
CA VAL A 123 -29.25 -8.60 19.65
C VAL A 123 -30.31 -8.41 18.57
N VAL A 124 -29.90 -8.34 17.31
CA VAL A 124 -30.80 -8.53 16.18
C VAL A 124 -31.25 -10.00 16.24
N ALA A 125 -32.30 -10.25 17.01
CA ALA A 125 -33.06 -11.48 16.91
C ALA A 125 -33.76 -11.46 15.56
N GLY A 126 -33.14 -12.10 14.56
CA GLY A 126 -33.78 -12.40 13.28
C GLY A 126 -33.06 -11.84 12.05
N GLU A 127 -31.85 -12.31 11.79
CA GLU A 127 -31.46 -12.77 10.45
C GLU A 127 -30.65 -14.06 10.64
N GLU A 128 -31.36 -15.15 10.92
CA GLU A 128 -30.83 -16.48 10.69
C GLU A 128 -30.70 -16.71 9.18
N GLY A 129 -29.57 -17.28 8.76
CA GLY A 129 -29.58 -18.21 7.64
C GLY A 129 -29.45 -17.65 6.23
N GLY A 130 -28.34 -16.98 5.94
CA GLY A 130 -27.69 -17.12 4.63
C GLY A 130 -26.99 -18.48 4.51
N ALA A 131 -27.68 -19.57 4.85
CA ALA A 131 -27.24 -20.92 4.56
C ALA A 131 -27.32 -21.07 3.04
N VAL A 132 -26.17 -21.00 2.37
CA VAL A 132 -26.03 -21.50 1.01
C VAL A 132 -26.43 -22.97 1.06
N SER A 133 -27.61 -23.27 0.52
CA SER A 133 -28.16 -24.61 0.41
C SER A 133 -27.21 -25.50 -0.37
N GLU A 134 -26.59 -26.46 0.33
CA GLU A 134 -25.86 -27.61 -0.20
C GLU A 134 -26.81 -28.63 -0.87
N GLU A 135 -27.77 -28.17 -1.67
CA GLU A 135 -28.76 -29.03 -2.37
C GLU A 135 -28.69 -28.88 -3.91
N GLN A 136 -27.52 -28.51 -4.44
CA GLN A 136 -27.20 -28.68 -5.87
C GLN A 136 -25.86 -29.38 -6.09
N ALA A 137 -25.48 -30.25 -5.15
CA ALA A 137 -24.51 -31.30 -5.38
C ALA A 137 -25.28 -32.64 -5.41
N GLU A 138 -25.09 -33.40 -6.49
CA GLU A 138 -25.70 -34.72 -6.76
C GLU A 138 -27.14 -34.72 -7.30
N GLN A 139 -27.25 -34.44 -8.60
CA GLN A 139 -27.98 -35.33 -9.51
C GLN A 139 -27.56 -35.01 -10.94
N LEU A 140 -26.55 -35.73 -11.44
CA LEU A 140 -26.33 -36.09 -12.86
C LEU A 140 -25.01 -36.89 -12.96
N THR A 141 -25.08 -38.20 -12.70
CA THR A 141 -24.23 -39.24 -13.34
C THR A 141 -25.05 -40.54 -13.37
N PRO A 142 -24.74 -41.58 -14.20
CA PRO A 142 -23.60 -41.77 -15.12
C PRO A 142 -24.01 -42.29 -16.53
N GLU A 143 -23.03 -42.47 -17.44
CA GLU A 143 -22.92 -43.45 -18.56
C GLU A 143 -22.11 -42.81 -19.72
N GLN A 144 -21.08 -43.37 -20.38
CA GLN A 144 -20.28 -44.58 -20.27
C GLN A 144 -18.91 -44.30 -20.96
N ASN A 145 -17.85 -44.88 -20.38
CA ASN A 145 -16.52 -45.22 -20.88
C ASN A 145 -16.08 -44.89 -22.33
N THR A 146 -14.92 -44.23 -22.46
CA THR A 146 -13.71 -44.84 -23.08
C THR A 146 -12.43 -44.07 -22.74
N GLU A 147 -11.56 -44.69 -21.94
CA GLU A 147 -10.12 -44.40 -21.81
C GLU A 147 -9.32 -45.15 -22.92
N PRO A 148 -7.97 -45.02 -23.06
CA PRO A 148 -7.00 -44.21 -22.31
C PRO A 148 -5.90 -43.51 -23.18
N ALA A 149 -5.11 -42.59 -22.58
CA ALA A 149 -3.65 -42.59 -22.75
C ALA A 149 -2.91 -41.67 -21.74
N THR A 150 -2.40 -42.31 -20.67
CA THR A 150 -1.05 -42.17 -20.08
C THR A 150 -0.48 -40.79 -19.69
N GLY A 151 -0.12 -40.62 -18.41
CA GLY A 151 0.76 -39.51 -18.00
C GLY A 151 1.06 -39.35 -16.51
N LYS A 152 1.68 -40.37 -15.91
CA LYS A 152 2.19 -40.47 -14.54
C LYS A 152 2.68 -39.16 -13.85
N ASP A 153 2.04 -38.82 -12.73
CA ASP A 153 2.59 -39.02 -11.36
C ASP A 153 3.76 -38.12 -10.87
N LYS A 154 3.49 -37.24 -9.87
CA LYS A 154 4.03 -37.31 -8.47
C LYS A 154 4.00 -35.96 -7.72
N ASN A 155 3.02 -35.82 -6.84
CA ASN A 155 3.05 -34.85 -5.74
C ASN A 155 3.72 -35.48 -4.50
N LYS A 156 4.86 -34.92 -4.06
CA LYS A 156 5.51 -35.27 -2.79
C LYS A 156 5.55 -34.06 -1.85
N ARG A 157 4.60 -34.08 -0.91
CA ARG A 157 4.82 -34.00 0.55
C ARG A 157 5.65 -32.81 1.05
N TRP A 158 4.96 -31.71 1.36
CA TRP A 158 5.46 -30.66 2.25
C TRP A 158 5.43 -31.18 3.69
N LYS A 159 6.60 -31.31 4.34
CA LYS A 159 6.70 -31.50 5.80
C LYS A 159 7.67 -30.47 6.38
N ASN A 160 7.17 -29.85 7.46
CA ASN A 160 7.74 -28.82 8.31
C ASN A 160 9.21 -28.99 8.68
N SER A 161 9.93 -27.87 8.76
CA SER A 161 11.16 -27.76 9.56
C SER A 161 11.17 -26.46 10.35
N ASN A 162 10.49 -26.47 11.50
CA ASN A 162 10.67 -25.48 12.56
C ASN A 162 11.53 -26.14 13.64
N LYS A 163 12.84 -25.88 13.64
CA LYS A 163 13.78 -26.16 14.75
C LYS A 163 15.18 -25.70 14.37
N ARG A 164 15.66 -24.61 14.99
CA ARG A 164 17.04 -24.38 15.46
C ARG A 164 17.19 -22.94 15.94
N GLN A 165 16.84 -22.71 17.20
CA GLN A 165 17.33 -21.58 18.00
C GLN A 165 18.12 -22.17 19.17
N ARG A 166 19.36 -21.66 19.31
CA ARG A 166 20.15 -21.49 20.54
C ARG A 166 20.72 -22.73 21.24
N SER A 167 22.02 -22.94 21.04
CA SER A 167 22.95 -23.38 22.09
C SER A 167 24.37 -23.00 21.70
N THR A 168 24.99 -22.05 22.43
CA THR A 168 26.39 -22.07 22.91
C THR A 168 26.78 -20.68 23.42
N SER A 169 26.84 -20.52 24.75
CA SER A 169 27.62 -19.50 25.45
C SER A 169 28.29 -20.14 26.67
N LYS A 170 29.57 -20.44 26.55
CA LYS A 170 30.59 -20.77 27.58
C LYS A 170 31.93 -20.64 26.84
N GLN A 171 33.04 -20.15 27.36
CA GLN A 171 33.48 -19.49 28.59
C GLN A 171 34.87 -18.91 28.23
N GLU A 172 35.28 -17.83 28.90
CA GLU A 172 36.60 -17.18 28.78
C GLU A 172 37.77 -18.13 29.13
N PRO A 173 38.98 -17.76 28.73
CA PRO A 173 39.97 -17.33 29.74
C PRO A 173 40.45 -15.88 29.58
#